data_AF-A0A6P1J3V8-F1
#
_entry.id   AF-A0A6P1J3V8-F1
#
_cell.length_a   1.000
_cell.length_b   1.000
_cell.length_c   1.000
_cell.angle_alpha   90.00
_cell.angle_beta   90.00
_cell.angle_gamma   90.00
#
_symmetry.space_group_name_H-M   'P 1'
#
loop_
_entity.id
_entity.type
_entity.pdbx_description
1 polymer ?
#
loop_
_entity_poly.entity_id
_entity_poly.type
_entity_poly.pdbx_seq_one_letter_code
_entity_poly.pdbx_strand_id
1 'polypeptide(L)'
;MHLAMYPSLRQCGFTLIELLVVMGILGILAAAVLPLGETLVVSQKERELRRALWEIRDGIDAYKAQAARGAVAAEAPASGYPPTLDVLVSGVDDASAPSAARRLYFLRQIPRDPFAPADLPAEQTWRLRSYASPPDRPAPGADVFDVRSSSDAMALDGTPYASW
;
A
#
# COMPACT_ATOMS: atom_id res chain seq x y z
N MET A 1 22.76 -78.67 12.45
CA MET A 1 22.65 -77.21 12.21
C MET A 1 21.85 -77.00 10.94
N HIS A 2 20.60 -76.57 11.07
CA HIS A 2 19.66 -76.37 9.95
C HIS A 2 19.77 -74.89 9.52
N LEU A 3 20.37 -74.62 8.36
CA LEU A 3 20.45 -73.27 7.80
C LEU A 3 19.09 -72.92 7.19
N ALA A 4 18.38 -71.99 7.83
CA ALA A 4 17.18 -71.38 7.28
C ALA A 4 17.59 -70.46 6.12
N MET A 5 17.11 -70.79 4.92
CA MET A 5 17.29 -70.00 3.71
C MET A 5 16.28 -68.86 3.73
N TYR A 6 16.72 -67.64 3.99
CA TYR A 6 15.87 -66.45 3.89
C TYR A 6 15.59 -66.18 2.40
N PRO A 7 14.32 -66.10 1.97
CA PRO A 7 14.02 -65.77 0.59
C PRO A 7 14.55 -64.38 0.28
N SER A 8 15.48 -64.29 -0.66
CA SER A 8 15.92 -63.03 -1.24
C SER A 8 14.72 -62.36 -1.89
N LEU A 9 14.26 -61.24 -1.33
CA LEU A 9 13.28 -60.37 -1.99
C LEU A 9 13.86 -60.00 -3.36
N ARG A 10 13.21 -60.48 -4.42
CA ARG A 10 13.59 -60.12 -5.79
C ARG A 10 13.54 -58.60 -5.92
N GLN A 11 14.69 -57.98 -6.13
CA GLN A 11 14.75 -56.58 -6.52
C GLN A 11 14.23 -56.48 -7.95
N CYS A 12 12.98 -56.04 -8.11
CA CYS A 12 12.45 -55.65 -9.41
C CYS A 12 13.09 -54.31 -9.79
N GLY A 13 13.81 -54.28 -10.93
CA GLY A 13 14.35 -53.04 -11.49
C GLY A 13 13.24 -52.16 -12.08
N PHE A 14 13.46 -50.85 -12.10
CA PHE A 14 12.56 -49.88 -12.71
C PHE A 14 12.55 -50.02 -14.24
N THR A 15 11.39 -49.85 -14.86
CA THR A 15 11.28 -49.84 -16.33
C THR A 15 11.59 -48.44 -16.88
N LEU A 16 12.00 -48.37 -18.16
CA LEU A 16 12.17 -47.08 -18.85
C LEU A 16 10.88 -46.24 -18.82
N ILE A 17 9.73 -46.90 -18.96
CA ILE A 17 8.40 -46.26 -18.89
C ILE A 17 8.17 -45.63 -17.51
N GLU A 18 8.55 -46.33 -16.45
CA GLU A 18 8.37 -45.82 -15.08
C GLU A 18 9.22 -44.57 -14.81
N LEU A 19 10.48 -44.57 -15.28
CA LEU A 19 11.34 -43.39 -15.25
C LEU A 19 10.75 -42.21 -16.05
N LEU A 20 10.19 -42.48 -17.24
CA LEU A 20 9.56 -41.45 -18.07
C LEU A 20 8.30 -40.87 -17.40
N VAL A 21 7.48 -41.70 -16.77
CA VAL A 21 6.28 -41.26 -16.03
C VAL A 21 6.67 -40.40 -14.83
N VAL A 22 7.64 -40.83 -14.02
CA VAL A 22 8.13 -40.07 -12.86
C VAL A 22 8.72 -38.73 -13.28
N MET A 23 9.56 -38.71 -14.32
CA MET A 23 10.11 -37.46 -14.86
C MET A 23 9.02 -36.55 -15.41
N GLY A 24 8.00 -37.10 -16.08
CA GLY A 24 6.85 -36.36 -16.56
C GLY A 24 6.04 -35.72 -15.42
N ILE A 25 5.75 -36.48 -14.36
CA ILE A 25 5.08 -35.98 -13.16
C ILE A 25 5.92 -34.88 -12.48
N LEU A 26 7.24 -35.10 -12.32
CA LEU A 26 8.15 -34.10 -11.76
C LEU A 26 8.17 -32.82 -12.60
N GLY A 27 8.16 -32.92 -13.93
CA GLY A 27 8.10 -31.76 -14.82
C GLY A 27 6.80 -30.96 -14.67
N ILE A 28 5.65 -31.63 -14.58
CA ILE A 28 4.35 -30.99 -14.34
C ILE A 28 4.33 -30.30 -12.97
N LEU A 29 4.80 -30.98 -11.92
CA LEU A 29 4.85 -30.42 -10.57
C LEU A 29 5.78 -29.21 -10.48
N ALA A 30 6.94 -29.27 -11.13
CA ALA A 30 7.87 -28.14 -11.17
C ALA A 30 7.26 -26.90 -11.86
N ALA A 31 6.47 -27.09 -12.93
CA ALA A 31 5.82 -25.99 -13.64
C ALA A 31 4.68 -25.34 -12.84
N ALA A 32 3.98 -26.11 -12.00
CA ALA A 32 2.82 -25.65 -11.23
C ALA A 32 3.17 -24.73 -10.02
N VAL A 33 4.44 -24.69 -9.60
CA VAL A 33 4.85 -23.98 -8.36
C VAL A 33 5.09 -22.47 -8.56
N LEU A 34 5.37 -22.02 -9.78
CA LEU A 34 5.86 -20.65 -10.03
C LEU A 34 4.87 -19.48 -9.84
N PRO A 35 3.55 -19.55 -10.10
CA PRO A 35 2.72 -18.35 -10.23
C PRO A 35 2.32 -17.65 -8.90
N LEU A 36 2.87 -18.07 -7.76
CA LEU A 36 2.43 -17.58 -6.45
C LEU A 36 3.26 -16.41 -5.90
N GLY A 37 4.50 -16.21 -6.35
CA GLY A 37 5.40 -15.22 -5.74
C GLY A 37 4.99 -13.76 -6.04
N GLU A 38 4.79 -13.44 -7.31
CA GLU A 38 4.57 -12.05 -7.75
C GLU A 38 3.19 -11.51 -7.32
N THR A 39 2.17 -12.36 -7.37
CA THR A 39 0.80 -12.01 -6.97
C THR A 39 0.69 -11.74 -5.47
N LEU A 40 1.46 -12.44 -4.63
CA LEU A 40 1.52 -12.18 -3.19
C LEU A 40 2.14 -10.82 -2.87
N VAL A 41 3.24 -10.46 -3.54
CA VAL A 41 3.90 -9.16 -3.38
C VAL A 41 2.98 -8.02 -3.81
N VAL A 42 2.32 -8.15 -4.97
CA VAL A 42 1.36 -7.14 -5.44
C VAL A 42 0.20 -7.01 -4.45
N SER A 43 -0.39 -8.12 -4.01
CA SER A 43 -1.48 -8.12 -3.03
C SER A 43 -1.06 -7.45 -1.71
N GLN A 44 0.19 -7.62 -1.28
CA GLN A 44 0.71 -6.93 -0.10
C GLN A 44 0.81 -5.43 -0.34
N LYS A 45 1.41 -5.00 -1.45
CA LYS A 45 1.49 -3.58 -1.82
C LYS A 45 0.12 -2.94 -1.94
N GLU A 46 -0.88 -3.63 -2.47
CA GLU A 46 -2.25 -3.12 -2.53
C GLU A 46 -2.87 -2.87 -1.15
N ARG A 47 -2.62 -3.77 -0.18
CA ARG A 47 -3.08 -3.58 1.20
C ARG A 47 -2.37 -2.41 1.87
N GLU A 48 -1.07 -2.28 1.63
CA GLU A 48 -0.26 -1.15 2.10
C GLU A 48 -0.76 0.17 1.50
N LEU A 49 -1.06 0.20 0.20
CA LEU A 49 -1.61 1.37 -0.49
C LEU A 49 -2.95 1.79 0.11
N ARG A 50 -3.90 0.86 0.27
CA ARG A 50 -5.21 1.16 0.86
C ARG A 50 -5.09 1.67 2.30
N ARG A 51 -4.19 1.10 3.10
CA ARG A 51 -3.92 1.57 4.47
C ARG A 51 -3.34 2.99 4.45
N ALA A 52 -2.37 3.26 3.59
CA ALA A 52 -1.74 4.56 3.46
C ALA A 52 -2.75 5.64 3.03
N LEU A 53 -3.59 5.35 2.03
CA LEU A 53 -4.66 6.26 1.59
C LEU A 53 -5.66 6.56 2.72
N TRP A 54 -6.08 5.53 3.47
CA TRP A 54 -6.98 5.71 4.60
C TRP A 54 -6.35 6.57 5.70
N GLU A 55 -5.10 6.29 6.07
CA GLU A 55 -4.37 7.04 7.10
C GLU A 55 -4.22 8.52 6.71
N ILE A 56 -3.83 8.82 5.47
CA ILE A 56 -3.69 10.20 5.01
C ILE A 56 -5.05 10.92 4.97
N ARG A 57 -6.09 10.27 4.42
CA ARG A 57 -7.44 10.86 4.34
C ARG A 57 -8.03 11.14 5.72
N ASP A 58 -7.86 10.22 6.68
CA ASP A 58 -8.26 10.42 8.08
C ASP A 58 -7.52 11.61 8.71
N GLY A 59 -6.22 11.76 8.45
CA GLY A 59 -5.44 12.91 8.90
C GLY A 59 -5.92 14.24 8.30
N ILE A 60 -6.27 14.26 7.01
CA ILE A 60 -6.84 15.42 6.31
C ILE A 60 -8.20 15.81 6.93
N ASP A 61 -9.07 14.83 7.16
CA ASP A 61 -10.39 15.04 7.74
C ASP A 61 -10.28 15.53 9.19
N ALA A 62 -9.34 14.99 9.97
CA ALA A 62 -9.05 15.45 11.33
C ALA A 62 -8.55 16.90 11.35
N TYR A 63 -7.67 17.29 10.40
CA TYR A 63 -7.25 18.68 10.22
C TYR A 63 -8.46 19.59 9.95
N LYS A 64 -9.29 19.20 8.97
CA LYS A 64 -10.48 19.95 8.59
C LYS A 64 -11.44 20.13 9.76
N ALA A 65 -11.61 19.11 10.60
CA ALA A 65 -12.44 19.17 11.80
C ALA A 65 -11.90 20.16 12.84
N GLN A 66 -10.58 20.23 13.04
CA GLN A 66 -9.98 21.22 13.95
C GLN A 66 -10.04 22.63 13.38
N ALA A 67 -9.83 22.79 12.08
CA ALA A 67 -9.97 24.08 11.40
C ALA A 67 -11.40 24.62 11.52
N ALA A 68 -12.42 23.75 11.36
CA ALA A 68 -13.81 24.12 11.54
C ALA A 68 -14.16 24.57 12.98
N ARG A 69 -13.38 24.14 13.98
CA ARG A 69 -13.52 24.57 15.39
C ARG A 69 -12.74 25.83 15.71
N GLY A 70 -12.02 26.41 14.74
CA GLY A 70 -11.15 27.56 14.95
C GLY A 70 -9.87 27.22 15.73
N ALA A 71 -9.52 25.93 15.86
CA ALA A 71 -8.32 25.48 16.57
C ALA A 71 -7.06 25.57 15.70
N VAL A 72 -7.19 25.78 14.39
CA VAL A 72 -6.07 25.97 13.47
C VAL A 72 -5.86 27.47 13.22
N ALA A 73 -4.61 27.91 13.22
CA ALA A 73 -4.22 29.30 13.02
C ALA A 73 -4.79 29.93 11.73
N ALA A 74 -4.86 31.26 11.71
CA ALA A 74 -5.47 32.06 10.65
C ALA A 74 -4.81 31.92 9.25
N GLU A 75 -3.63 31.29 9.18
CA GLU A 75 -2.90 31.02 7.94
C GLU A 75 -3.45 29.80 7.17
N ALA A 76 -4.46 29.11 7.72
CA ALA A 76 -5.13 28.02 7.04
C ALA A 76 -5.87 28.52 5.77
N PRO A 77 -5.88 27.71 4.68
CA PRO A 77 -6.71 28.00 3.51
C PRO A 77 -8.18 28.22 3.89
N ALA A 78 -8.88 29.09 3.17
CA ALA A 78 -10.30 29.35 3.39
C ALA A 78 -11.18 28.09 3.26
N SER A 79 -10.71 27.09 2.51
CA SER A 79 -11.35 25.78 2.39
C SER A 79 -11.30 24.95 3.67
N GLY A 80 -10.44 25.30 4.64
CA GLY A 80 -10.21 24.59 5.90
C GLY A 80 -9.44 23.27 5.77
N TYR A 81 -9.00 22.91 4.57
CA TYR A 81 -8.12 21.76 4.33
C TYR A 81 -6.64 22.15 4.53
N PRO A 82 -5.75 21.18 4.81
CA PRO A 82 -4.33 21.48 4.98
C PRO A 82 -3.73 22.01 3.67
N PRO A 83 -2.81 22.99 3.71
CA PRO A 83 -2.18 23.52 2.50
C PRO A 83 -1.22 22.50 1.86
N THR A 84 -0.62 21.62 2.65
CA THR A 84 0.29 20.54 2.21
C THR A 84 0.17 19.32 3.13
N LEU A 85 0.65 18.16 2.67
CA LEU A 85 0.73 16.96 3.53
C LEU A 85 1.71 17.13 4.69
N ASP A 86 2.78 17.92 4.52
CA ASP A 86 3.80 18.16 5.55
C ASP A 86 3.20 18.71 6.84
N VAL A 87 2.23 19.62 6.72
CA VAL A 87 1.54 20.24 7.86
C VAL A 87 0.87 19.20 8.78
N LEU A 88 0.47 18.05 8.24
CA LEU A 88 -0.14 16.98 9.05
C LEU A 88 0.85 16.36 10.04
N VAL A 89 2.16 16.40 9.74
CA VAL A 89 3.23 15.84 10.57
C VAL A 89 3.99 16.93 11.33
N SER A 90 4.30 18.06 10.68
CA SER A 90 4.95 19.22 11.31
C SER A 90 4.08 19.85 12.40
N GLY A 91 2.76 19.69 12.26
CA GLY A 91 1.75 20.15 13.20
C GLY A 91 1.45 21.64 13.06
N VAL A 92 0.32 22.04 13.63
CA VAL A 92 -0.15 23.44 13.68
C VAL A 92 -0.36 23.88 15.11
N ASP A 93 -0.23 25.18 15.36
CA ASP A 93 -0.49 25.73 16.68
C ASP A 93 -1.99 25.75 16.97
N ASP A 94 -2.35 25.29 18.17
CA ASP A 94 -3.72 25.23 18.68
C ASP A 94 -4.16 26.62 19.14
N ALA A 95 -4.88 27.32 18.28
CA ALA A 95 -5.40 28.66 18.58
C ALA A 95 -6.48 28.64 19.67
N SER A 96 -7.05 27.47 20.00
CA SER A 96 -8.07 27.33 21.04
C SER A 96 -7.49 27.10 22.44
N ALA A 97 -6.17 26.88 22.55
CA ALA A 97 -5.52 26.58 23.82
C ALA A 97 -5.35 27.85 24.71
N PRO A 98 -5.81 27.82 25.97
CA PRO A 98 -5.82 29.00 26.86
C PRO A 98 -4.44 29.40 27.42
N SER A 99 -3.41 28.56 27.35
CA SER A 99 -2.04 28.92 27.77
C SER A 99 -0.99 27.99 27.17
N ALA A 100 0.08 28.59 26.64
CA ALA A 100 1.16 27.99 25.85
C ALA A 100 0.71 27.43 24.48
N ALA A 101 1.51 27.70 23.45
CA ALA A 101 1.31 27.18 22.09
C ALA A 101 1.38 25.65 22.12
N ARG A 102 0.22 25.00 22.23
CA ARG A 102 0.10 23.55 22.07
C ARG A 102 0.08 23.25 20.57
N ARG A 103 0.87 22.30 20.10
CA ARG A 103 0.77 21.84 18.72
C ARG A 103 -0.20 20.68 18.56
N LEU A 104 -0.97 20.73 17.48
CA LEU A 104 -1.83 19.67 16.99
C LEU A 104 -1.11 18.95 15.86
N TYR A 105 -0.97 17.63 16.00
CA TYR A 105 -0.39 16.74 15.00
C TYR A 105 -1.49 15.79 14.53
N PHE A 106 -1.55 15.55 13.22
CA PHE A 106 -2.62 14.74 12.60
C PHE A 106 -2.09 13.40 12.10
N LEU A 107 -0.83 13.36 11.69
CA LEU A 107 -0.12 12.16 11.29
C LEU A 107 1.18 12.01 12.09
N ARG A 108 1.59 10.75 12.30
CA ARG A 108 2.90 10.45 12.90
C ARG A 108 4.04 10.55 11.89
N GLN A 109 3.74 10.23 10.64
CA GLN A 109 4.60 10.33 9.47
C GLN A 109 3.68 10.30 8.24
N ILE A 110 4.18 10.76 7.08
CA ILE A 110 3.45 10.61 5.82
C ILE A 110 3.75 9.20 5.29
N PRO A 111 2.76 8.30 5.17
CA PRO A 111 2.94 7.03 4.49
C PRO A 111 3.34 7.25 3.04
N ARG A 112 4.11 6.34 2.48
CA ARG A 112 4.55 6.38 1.08
C ARG A 112 3.67 5.51 0.19
N ASP A 113 3.48 5.89 -1.07
CA ASP A 113 2.86 5.02 -2.07
C ASP A 113 3.79 3.80 -2.35
N PRO A 114 3.38 2.55 -2.07
CA PRO A 114 4.22 1.36 -2.24
C PRO A 114 4.54 1.03 -3.72
N PHE A 115 3.89 1.70 -4.67
CA PHE A 115 4.15 1.58 -6.10
C PHE A 115 4.99 2.71 -6.69
N ALA A 116 5.27 3.78 -5.94
CA ALA A 116 6.10 4.89 -6.43
C ALA A 116 7.60 4.52 -6.50
N PRO A 117 8.43 5.27 -7.27
CA PRO A 117 9.90 5.13 -7.35
C PRO A 117 10.64 5.41 -6.03
N ALA A 118 11.46 4.46 -5.56
CA ALA A 118 12.03 4.43 -4.20
C ALA A 118 12.91 5.64 -3.82
N ASP A 119 13.37 6.40 -4.80
CA ASP A 119 14.16 7.62 -4.68
C ASP A 119 13.34 8.86 -4.30
N LEU A 120 12.01 8.82 -4.46
CA LEU A 120 11.14 9.92 -4.09
C LEU A 120 10.78 9.89 -2.59
N PRO A 121 10.79 11.06 -1.92
CA PRO A 121 10.32 11.17 -0.53
C PRO A 121 8.80 10.97 -0.46
N ALA A 122 8.31 10.52 0.69
CA ALA A 122 6.95 10.02 0.86
C ALA A 122 5.87 11.03 0.42
N GLU A 123 6.04 12.30 0.75
CA GLU A 123 5.13 13.39 0.40
C GLU A 123 5.03 13.66 -1.11
N GLN A 124 6.05 13.28 -1.89
CA GLN A 124 6.08 13.46 -3.36
C GLN A 124 5.57 12.23 -4.11
N THR A 125 5.19 11.17 -3.40
CA THR A 125 4.69 9.93 -4.01
C THR A 125 3.18 9.90 -4.26
N TRP A 126 2.48 11.01 -3.99
CA TRP A 126 1.03 11.10 -4.07
C TRP A 126 0.57 12.11 -5.11
N ARG A 127 -0.50 11.79 -5.84
CA ARG A 127 -1.25 12.76 -6.63
C ARG A 127 -2.22 13.49 -5.71
N LEU A 128 -2.04 14.81 -5.59
CA LEU A 128 -2.87 15.65 -4.73
C LEU A 128 -4.05 16.23 -5.50
N ARG A 129 -5.19 16.34 -4.82
CA ARG A 129 -6.39 16.99 -5.31
C ARG A 129 -6.78 18.11 -4.35
N SER A 130 -7.03 19.30 -4.89
CA SER A 130 -7.53 20.45 -4.13
C SER A 130 -9.06 20.49 -4.09
N TYR A 131 -9.60 21.15 -3.08
CA TYR A 131 -11.04 21.32 -2.89
C TYR A 131 -11.69 22.10 -4.04
N ALA A 132 -10.97 23.06 -4.61
CA ALA A 132 -11.43 23.85 -5.75
C ALA A 132 -11.50 23.05 -7.06
N SER A 133 -10.87 21.87 -7.13
CA SER A 133 -10.86 21.05 -8.34
C SER A 133 -12.14 20.20 -8.47
N PRO A 134 -12.73 20.14 -9.67
CA PRO A 134 -13.92 19.34 -9.90
C PRO A 134 -13.58 17.84 -9.86
N PRO A 135 -14.56 16.96 -9.54
CA PRO A 135 -14.31 15.53 -9.33
C PRO A 135 -13.83 14.80 -10.59
N ASP A 136 -14.26 15.24 -11.78
CA ASP A 136 -13.91 14.68 -13.09
C ASP A 136 -12.53 15.15 -13.58
N ARG A 137 -12.03 16.30 -13.09
CA ARG A 137 -10.71 16.85 -13.40
C ARG A 137 -9.96 17.25 -12.13
N PRO A 138 -9.50 16.27 -11.36
CA PRO A 138 -8.76 16.51 -10.13
C PRO A 138 -7.42 17.20 -10.44
N ALA A 139 -7.09 18.20 -9.65
CA ALA A 139 -5.83 18.93 -9.79
C ALA A 139 -5.34 19.43 -8.42
N PRO A 140 -4.02 19.52 -8.21
CA PRO A 140 -3.46 20.17 -7.04
C PRO A 140 -3.81 21.67 -7.03
N GLY A 141 -3.69 22.31 -5.87
CA GLY A 141 -4.06 23.71 -5.70
C GLY A 141 -3.59 24.27 -4.37
N ALA A 142 -4.34 25.22 -3.82
CA ALA A 142 -4.00 25.89 -2.55
C ALA A 142 -4.14 25.00 -1.31
N ASP A 143 -4.79 23.84 -1.43
CA ASP A 143 -5.04 22.90 -0.36
C ASP A 143 -4.99 21.45 -0.85
N VAL A 144 -4.92 20.54 0.11
CA VAL A 144 -5.01 19.09 -0.09
C VAL A 144 -6.33 18.59 0.47
N PHE A 145 -7.29 18.41 -0.43
CA PHE A 145 -8.60 17.84 -0.14
C PHE A 145 -8.57 16.30 -0.17
N ASP A 146 -7.83 15.73 -1.12
CA ASP A 146 -7.75 14.28 -1.32
C ASP A 146 -6.40 13.89 -1.92
N VAL A 147 -6.03 12.62 -1.75
CA VAL A 147 -4.80 12.02 -2.24
C VAL A 147 -5.08 10.74 -3.00
N ARG A 148 -4.26 10.43 -3.99
CA ARG A 148 -4.32 9.18 -4.77
C ARG A 148 -2.93 8.67 -5.08
N SER A 149 -2.85 7.39 -5.41
CA SER A 149 -1.60 6.78 -5.89
C SER A 149 -1.03 7.55 -7.09
N SER A 150 0.29 7.72 -7.13
CA SER A 150 0.98 8.28 -8.30
C SER A 150 1.16 7.25 -9.43
N SER A 151 0.91 5.98 -9.14
CA SER A 151 1.10 4.86 -10.07
C SER A 151 0.07 4.86 -11.20
N ASP A 152 0.54 4.63 -12.42
CA ASP A 152 -0.30 4.38 -13.60
C ASP A 152 -0.60 2.89 -13.80
N ALA A 153 -0.20 2.03 -12.85
CA ALA A 153 -0.48 0.60 -12.91
C ALA A 153 -1.93 0.27 -12.54
N MET A 154 -2.35 -0.92 -12.94
CA MET A 154 -3.64 -1.51 -12.60
C MET A 154 -3.51 -2.43 -11.39
N ALA A 155 -4.54 -2.46 -10.58
CA ALA A 155 -4.74 -3.42 -9.51
C ALA A 155 -5.09 -4.80 -10.06
N LEU A 156 -5.03 -5.80 -9.19
CA LEU A 156 -5.37 -7.19 -9.49
C LEU A 156 -6.83 -7.35 -9.94
N ASP A 157 -7.72 -6.43 -9.56
CA ASP A 157 -9.13 -6.39 -9.98
C ASP A 157 -9.36 -5.62 -11.30
N GLY A 158 -8.31 -5.08 -11.90
CA GLY A 158 -8.36 -4.29 -13.14
C GLY A 158 -8.67 -2.81 -12.95
N THR A 159 -8.85 -2.32 -11.72
CA THR A 159 -9.02 -0.89 -11.46
C THR A 159 -7.67 -0.16 -11.43
N PRO A 160 -7.56 1.09 -11.93
CA PRO A 160 -6.31 1.83 -11.85
C PRO A 160 -6.03 2.29 -10.42
N TYR A 161 -4.78 2.18 -9.94
CA TYR A 161 -4.45 2.67 -8.60
C TYR A 161 -4.71 4.18 -8.43
N ALA A 162 -4.61 4.95 -9.52
CA ALA A 162 -4.93 6.37 -9.54
C ALA A 162 -6.44 6.69 -9.33
N SER A 163 -7.33 5.70 -9.30
CA SER A 163 -8.75 5.88 -8.92
C SER A 163 -9.06 5.48 -7.48
N TRP A 164 -8.07 5.01 -6.72
CA TRP A 164 -8.24 4.62 -5.32
C TRP A 164 -8.14 5.81 -4.37
#